data_AF-A0A7C7XIK2-F1
#
_entry.id   AF-A0A7C7XIK2-F1
#
_cell.length_a   1.000
_cell.length_b   1.000
_cell.length_c   1.000
_cell.angle_alpha   90.00
_cell.angle_beta   90.00
_cell.angle_gamma   90.00
#
_symmetry.space_group_name_H-M   'P 1'
#
loop_
_entity.id
_entity.type
_entity.pdbx_description
1 polymer ?
#
loop_
_entity_poly.entity_id
_entity_poly.type
_entity_poly.pdbx_seq_one_letter_code
_entity_poly.pdbx_strand_id
1 'polypeptide(L)'
;MNGVIGVRRGRHWPTTALKLCISRSSGVVGALLCCVVLLGSVSAGAVEISAADIDALSEARDIYHANCAMCHGYDGVPILPGAPNFAKGERLDKPEAELLRSIAEGRATMPPWAKELNQREQLAVLTYIRVIGGDGLFQDYCESCHSSSMPALSEAIPKGREKLNHYAGPWEFCHDSEVEHVVPREDIISLIRLLREIPKPMLKGQITGEKE
;
A
#
# COMPACT_ATOMS: atom_id res chain seq x y z
N MET A 1 35.79 14.18 56.64
CA MET A 1 36.59 15.42 56.64
C MET A 1 36.82 15.81 55.19
N ASN A 2 36.36 17.01 54.82
CA ASN A 2 36.91 18.00 53.87
C ASN A 2 37.42 17.47 52.52
N GLY A 3 37.04 17.98 51.34
CA GLY A 3 36.54 19.31 50.99
C GLY A 3 36.93 19.56 49.51
N VAL A 4 35.97 19.92 48.66
CA VAL A 4 35.71 21.25 48.05
C VAL A 4 36.51 21.61 46.77
N ILE A 5 35.75 22.12 45.78
CA ILE A 5 36.04 23.13 44.73
C ILE A 5 36.57 22.67 43.36
N GLY A 6 35.81 23.00 42.31
CA GLY A 6 36.32 23.15 40.94
C GLY A 6 35.26 23.37 39.84
N VAL A 7 34.41 24.40 39.95
CA VAL A 7 33.49 24.86 38.88
C VAL A 7 34.13 26.01 38.09
N ARG A 8 33.80 26.08 36.78
CA ARG A 8 33.79 27.22 35.80
C ARG A 8 34.65 26.90 34.56
N ARG A 9 34.34 27.22 33.30
CA ARG A 9 33.36 28.02 32.50
C ARG A 9 33.56 27.45 31.06
N GLY A 10 32.69 27.52 30.05
CA GLY A 10 31.57 28.37 29.69
C GLY A 10 31.46 28.33 28.16
N ARG A 11 30.31 28.75 27.61
CA ARG A 11 30.10 29.45 26.31
C ARG A 11 28.58 29.50 26.06
N HIS A 12 27.85 30.37 26.76
CA HIS A 12 27.32 31.65 26.24
C HIS A 12 26.79 31.61 24.79
N TRP A 13 25.47 31.61 24.65
CA TRP A 13 24.77 32.16 23.49
C TRP A 13 24.20 33.52 23.91
N PRO A 14 24.54 34.62 23.23
CA PRO A 14 24.08 35.95 23.63
C PRO A 14 22.61 36.14 23.23
N THR A 15 21.77 36.35 24.23
CA THR A 15 20.47 37.02 24.14
C THR A 15 20.65 38.50 24.50
N THR A 16 20.56 39.39 23.52
CA THR A 16 20.26 40.81 23.74
C THR A 16 19.64 41.36 22.45
N ALA A 17 18.31 41.51 22.41
CA ALA A 17 17.61 42.74 22.80
C ALA A 17 17.93 43.92 21.85
N LEU A 18 17.32 43.89 20.66
CA LEU A 18 17.28 45.05 19.78
C LEU A 18 16.15 45.98 20.23
N LYS A 19 16.54 47.22 20.51
CA LYS A 19 15.74 48.31 21.04
C LYS A 19 14.56 48.64 20.13
N LEU A 20 13.40 48.75 20.76
CA LEU A 20 12.19 49.38 20.25
C LEU A 20 12.46 50.88 20.03
N CYS A 21 12.49 51.34 18.78
CA CYS A 21 12.41 52.76 18.44
C CYS A 21 11.04 53.04 17.84
N ILE A 22 10.21 53.71 18.63
CA ILE A 22 8.94 54.29 18.21
C ILE A 22 9.27 55.59 17.45
N SER A 23 8.89 55.69 16.19
CA SER A 23 8.67 56.99 15.53
C SER A 23 7.31 56.99 14.84
N ARG A 24 6.43 57.89 15.29
CA ARG A 24 5.17 58.25 14.62
C ARG A 24 5.49 59.01 13.33
N SER A 25 4.94 58.57 12.22
CA SER A 25 4.67 59.44 11.07
C SER A 25 3.45 58.92 10.31
N SER A 26 2.41 59.75 10.33
CA SER A 26 1.19 59.63 9.54
C SER A 26 1.51 59.58 8.04
N GLY A 27 0.90 58.66 7.30
CA GLY A 27 1.07 58.59 5.85
C GLY A 27 0.35 57.41 5.24
N VAL A 28 -0.74 57.72 4.56
CA VAL A 28 -1.54 56.88 3.66
C VAL A 28 -0.71 56.05 2.66
N VAL A 29 -1.38 54.99 2.15
CA VAL A 29 -1.17 54.26 0.87
C VAL A 29 -0.61 52.83 0.99
N GLY A 30 -1.42 51.86 0.55
CA GLY A 30 -0.92 50.63 -0.07
C GLY A 30 -1.23 49.33 0.69
N ALA A 31 -2.50 48.92 0.73
CA ALA A 31 -2.87 47.53 1.01
C ALA A 31 -2.39 46.63 -0.15
N LEU A 32 -1.11 46.25 -0.13
CA LEU A 32 -0.57 45.17 -0.94
C LEU A 32 -0.85 43.87 -0.21
N LEU A 33 -2.00 43.28 -0.55
CA LEU A 33 -2.36 41.89 -0.27
C LEU A 33 -1.23 41.00 -0.81
N CYS A 34 -0.28 40.65 0.05
CA CYS A 34 0.63 39.55 -0.21
C CYS A 34 -0.18 38.26 0.01
N CYS A 35 -1.00 37.89 -0.97
CA CYS A 35 -1.53 36.54 -1.09
C CYS A 35 -0.32 35.62 -1.31
N VAL A 36 0.28 35.18 -0.20
CA VAL A 36 1.14 34.00 -0.20
C VAL A 36 0.22 32.84 -0.56
N VAL A 37 0.10 32.57 -1.85
CA VAL A 37 -0.51 31.36 -2.36
C VAL A 37 0.38 30.24 -1.83
N LEU A 38 -0.11 29.53 -0.81
CA LEU A 38 0.41 28.24 -0.41
C LEU A 38 0.14 27.28 -1.58
N LEU A 39 1.00 27.34 -2.60
CA LEU A 39 1.20 26.22 -3.51
C LEU A 39 1.87 25.13 -2.68
N GLY A 40 1.05 24.41 -1.92
CA GLY A 40 1.44 23.11 -1.41
C GLY A 40 1.80 22.27 -2.63
N SER A 41 3.09 22.02 -2.81
CA SER A 41 3.56 21.04 -3.78
C SER A 41 2.92 19.71 -3.39
N VAL A 42 1.91 19.30 -4.14
CA VAL A 42 1.52 17.89 -4.17
C VAL A 42 2.71 17.20 -4.83
N SER A 43 3.70 16.81 -4.02
CA SER A 43 4.52 15.67 -4.41
C SER A 43 3.52 14.56 -4.68
N ALA A 44 3.50 14.07 -5.91
CA ALA A 44 2.94 12.75 -6.20
C ALA A 44 3.84 11.77 -5.42
N GLY A 45 3.56 11.68 -4.12
CA GLY A 45 4.33 10.89 -3.17
C GLY A 45 4.08 9.44 -3.48
N ALA A 46 5.15 8.66 -3.44
CA ALA A 46 5.06 7.22 -3.39
C ALA A 46 4.01 6.85 -2.33
N VAL A 47 3.02 6.05 -2.73
CA VAL A 47 1.84 5.79 -1.89
C VAL A 47 2.25 4.81 -0.80
N GLU A 48 2.36 5.33 0.42
CA GLU A 48 2.58 4.56 1.64
C GLU A 48 1.41 3.60 1.88
N ILE A 49 1.71 2.42 2.40
CA ILE A 49 0.70 1.45 2.82
C ILE A 49 0.36 1.76 4.28
N SER A 50 -0.91 2.04 4.54
CA SER A 50 -1.45 2.33 5.87
C SER A 50 -2.08 1.10 6.54
N ALA A 51 -2.31 1.17 7.85
CA ALA A 51 -3.04 0.13 8.58
C ALA A 51 -4.41 -0.18 7.95
N ALA A 52 -5.13 0.85 7.49
CA ALA A 52 -6.42 0.66 6.83
C ALA A 52 -6.30 -0.11 5.49
N ASP A 53 -5.16 -0.04 4.81
CA ASP A 53 -4.92 -0.83 3.59
C ASP A 53 -4.65 -2.30 3.93
N ILE A 54 -3.90 -2.56 5.02
CA ILE A 54 -3.66 -3.92 5.53
C ILE A 54 -4.96 -4.56 6.04
N ASP A 55 -5.79 -3.79 6.76
CA ASP A 55 -7.11 -4.24 7.21
C ASP A 55 -8.00 -4.63 6.01
N ALA A 56 -8.01 -3.80 4.95
CA ALA A 56 -8.76 -4.09 3.72
C ALA A 56 -8.25 -5.35 3.00
N LEU A 57 -6.92 -5.57 2.97
CA LEU A 57 -6.34 -6.82 2.45
C LEU A 57 -6.82 -8.03 3.27
N SER A 58 -6.79 -7.93 4.59
CA SER A 58 -7.25 -9.01 5.48
C SER A 58 -8.74 -9.29 5.33
N GLU A 59 -9.58 -8.27 5.23
CA GLU A 59 -11.02 -8.43 5.03
C GLU A 59 -11.32 -9.14 3.70
N ALA A 60 -10.66 -8.72 2.60
CA ALA A 60 -10.84 -9.37 1.31
C ALA A 60 -10.35 -10.82 1.30
N ARG A 61 -9.26 -11.11 2.02
CA ARG A 61 -8.77 -12.48 2.26
C ARG A 61 -9.77 -13.32 3.04
N ASP A 62 -10.36 -12.79 4.10
CA ASP A 62 -11.33 -13.51 4.93
C ASP A 62 -12.59 -13.86 4.12
N ILE A 63 -13.06 -12.94 3.28
CA ILE A 63 -14.15 -13.21 2.33
C ILE A 63 -13.76 -14.35 1.37
N TYR A 64 -12.55 -14.32 0.81
CA TYR A 64 -12.06 -15.38 -0.07
C TYR A 64 -11.96 -16.73 0.65
N HIS A 65 -11.42 -16.75 1.87
CA HIS A 65 -11.29 -17.96 2.68
C HIS A 65 -12.63 -18.58 3.05
N ALA A 66 -13.61 -17.75 3.42
CA ALA A 66 -14.93 -18.23 3.81
C ALA A 66 -15.74 -18.77 2.63
N ASN A 67 -15.56 -18.24 1.43
CA ASN A 67 -16.46 -18.50 0.30
C ASN A 67 -15.80 -19.25 -0.87
N CYS A 68 -14.50 -19.06 -1.13
CA CYS A 68 -13.84 -19.50 -2.36
C CYS A 68 -12.77 -20.57 -2.13
N ALA A 69 -12.03 -20.49 -1.03
CA ALA A 69 -10.81 -21.28 -0.79
C ALA A 69 -11.04 -22.79 -0.75
N MET A 70 -12.24 -23.27 -0.36
CA MET A 70 -12.55 -24.70 -0.33
C MET A 70 -12.39 -25.39 -1.70
N CYS A 71 -12.56 -24.65 -2.79
CA CYS A 71 -12.35 -25.16 -4.15
C CYS A 71 -11.07 -24.59 -4.79
N HIS A 72 -10.78 -23.32 -4.55
CA HIS A 72 -9.69 -22.58 -5.19
C HIS A 72 -8.37 -22.58 -4.41
N GLY A 73 -8.34 -23.17 -3.21
CA GLY A 73 -7.18 -23.19 -2.31
C GLY A 73 -7.00 -21.89 -1.54
N TYR A 74 -6.45 -21.97 -0.34
CA TYR A 74 -6.17 -20.79 0.51
C TYR A 74 -5.08 -19.88 -0.09
N ASP A 75 -4.14 -20.48 -0.82
CA ASP A 75 -3.05 -19.82 -1.55
C ASP A 75 -3.38 -19.57 -3.03
N GLY A 76 -4.61 -19.88 -3.47
CA GLY A 76 -5.02 -19.79 -4.87
C GLY A 76 -4.56 -20.98 -5.73
N VAL A 77 -3.99 -22.03 -5.13
CA VAL A 77 -3.72 -23.31 -5.79
C VAL A 77 -4.96 -24.21 -5.66
N PRO A 78 -5.61 -24.59 -6.77
CA PRO A 78 -6.94 -25.16 -6.72
C PRO A 78 -6.92 -26.57 -6.13
N ILE A 79 -7.87 -26.82 -5.23
CA ILE A 79 -8.15 -28.14 -4.65
C ILE A 79 -9.06 -28.93 -5.59
N LEU A 80 -10.04 -28.26 -6.18
CA LEU A 80 -11.01 -28.87 -7.08
C LEU A 80 -10.44 -28.95 -8.51
N PRO A 81 -10.40 -30.14 -9.14
CA PRO A 81 -9.98 -30.27 -10.53
C PRO A 81 -10.83 -29.42 -11.47
N GLY A 82 -10.17 -28.67 -12.35
CA GLY A 82 -10.81 -27.76 -13.31
C GLY A 82 -11.14 -26.37 -12.77
N ALA A 83 -10.92 -26.10 -11.47
CA ALA A 83 -10.87 -24.74 -10.96
C ALA A 83 -9.57 -24.04 -11.44
N PRO A 84 -9.63 -22.76 -11.82
CA PRO A 84 -8.44 -21.99 -12.22
C PRO A 84 -7.43 -21.86 -11.09
N ASN A 85 -6.15 -21.93 -11.44
CA ASN A 85 -5.05 -21.62 -10.55
C ASN A 85 -4.77 -20.12 -10.48
N PHE A 86 -5.31 -19.49 -9.44
CA PHE A 86 -5.17 -18.05 -9.23
C PHE A 86 -3.75 -17.63 -8.83
N ALA A 87 -2.99 -18.49 -8.16
CA ALA A 87 -1.56 -18.26 -7.90
C ALA A 87 -0.76 -18.11 -9.21
N LYS A 88 -1.20 -18.76 -10.28
CA LYS A 88 -0.64 -18.64 -11.64
C LYS A 88 -1.33 -17.59 -12.51
N GLY A 89 -2.36 -16.92 -11.98
CA GLY A 89 -3.15 -15.91 -12.69
C GLY A 89 -4.07 -16.48 -13.77
N GLU A 90 -4.42 -17.76 -13.71
CA GLU A 90 -5.33 -18.36 -14.68
C GLU A 90 -6.70 -17.66 -14.65
N ARG A 91 -7.29 -17.44 -15.84
CA ARG A 91 -8.56 -16.73 -16.08
C ARG A 91 -8.55 -15.23 -15.73
N LEU A 92 -7.52 -14.71 -15.05
CA LEU A 92 -7.47 -13.30 -14.66
C LEU A 92 -7.15 -12.35 -15.82
N ASP A 93 -6.91 -12.89 -17.03
CA ASP A 93 -6.86 -12.16 -18.30
C ASP A 93 -8.23 -11.62 -18.76
N LYS A 94 -9.33 -12.14 -18.19
CA LYS A 94 -10.68 -11.75 -18.60
C LYS A 94 -11.06 -10.34 -18.15
N PRO A 95 -11.98 -9.68 -18.87
CA PRO A 95 -12.52 -8.39 -18.44
C PRO A 95 -13.11 -8.46 -17.04
N GLU A 96 -12.92 -7.41 -16.25
CA GLU A 96 -13.41 -7.34 -14.87
C GLU A 96 -14.90 -7.62 -14.76
N ALA A 97 -15.72 -7.06 -15.66
CA ALA A 97 -17.15 -7.30 -15.70
C ALA A 97 -17.50 -8.79 -15.90
N GLU A 98 -16.70 -9.54 -16.67
CA GLU A 98 -16.90 -10.98 -16.84
C GLU A 98 -16.55 -11.76 -15.56
N LEU A 99 -15.47 -11.36 -14.88
CA LEU A 99 -15.04 -11.98 -13.63
C LEU A 99 -16.03 -11.70 -12.49
N LEU A 100 -16.48 -10.45 -12.34
CA LEU A 100 -17.53 -10.07 -11.39
C LEU A 100 -18.84 -10.81 -11.67
N ARG A 101 -19.25 -10.92 -12.94
CA ARG A 101 -20.42 -11.72 -13.30
C ARG A 101 -20.24 -13.19 -12.93
N SER A 102 -19.04 -13.74 -13.14
CA SER A 102 -18.75 -15.12 -12.74
C SER A 102 -18.90 -15.32 -11.23
N ILE A 103 -18.46 -14.34 -10.41
CA ILE A 103 -18.63 -14.37 -8.95
C ILE A 103 -20.12 -14.24 -8.58
N ALA A 104 -20.82 -13.27 -9.15
CA ALA A 104 -22.22 -13.00 -8.85
C ALA A 104 -23.15 -14.16 -9.21
N GLU A 105 -23.02 -14.69 -10.42
CA GLU A 105 -23.93 -15.69 -11.00
C GLU A 105 -23.44 -17.13 -10.83
N GLY A 106 -22.21 -17.31 -10.37
CA GLY A 106 -21.55 -18.61 -10.36
C GLY A 106 -21.10 -19.04 -11.75
N ARG A 107 -20.39 -20.16 -11.83
CA ARG A 107 -19.95 -20.75 -13.11
C ARG A 107 -19.67 -22.23 -12.95
N ALA A 108 -20.28 -23.05 -13.81
CA ALA A 108 -20.20 -24.50 -13.72
C ALA A 108 -20.60 -24.98 -12.31
N THR A 109 -19.67 -25.56 -11.56
CA THR A 109 -19.90 -26.03 -10.18
C THR A 109 -19.72 -24.93 -9.13
N MET A 110 -19.16 -23.77 -9.49
CA MET A 110 -19.03 -22.64 -8.56
C MET A 110 -20.42 -22.02 -8.29
N PRO A 111 -20.86 -21.94 -7.02
CA PRO A 111 -22.16 -21.38 -6.67
C PRO A 111 -22.22 -19.87 -6.96
N PRO A 112 -23.44 -19.30 -7.13
CA PRO A 112 -23.63 -17.85 -7.18
C PRO A 112 -23.40 -17.23 -5.80
N TRP A 113 -22.81 -16.03 -5.78
CA TRP A 113 -22.53 -15.28 -4.54
C TRP A 113 -23.30 -13.96 -4.43
N ALA A 114 -24.16 -13.63 -5.39
CA ALA A 114 -24.86 -12.35 -5.40
C ALA A 114 -25.86 -12.15 -4.24
N LYS A 115 -26.23 -13.22 -3.51
CA LYS A 115 -27.13 -13.12 -2.35
C LYS A 115 -26.38 -12.99 -1.03
N GLU A 116 -25.13 -13.44 -1.02
CA GLU A 116 -24.26 -13.56 0.13
C GLU A 116 -23.26 -12.40 0.19
N LEU A 117 -22.76 -11.96 -0.97
CA LEU A 117 -21.78 -10.90 -1.12
C LEU A 117 -22.36 -9.71 -1.89
N ASN A 118 -22.27 -8.52 -1.30
CA ASN A 118 -22.61 -7.28 -1.98
C ASN A 118 -21.55 -6.89 -3.04
N GLN A 119 -21.86 -5.92 -3.90
CA GLN A 119 -20.97 -5.53 -5.01
C GLN A 119 -19.57 -5.09 -4.56
N ARG A 120 -19.45 -4.47 -3.37
CA ARG A 120 -18.15 -4.05 -2.84
C ARG A 120 -17.32 -5.24 -2.39
N GLU A 121 -17.95 -6.21 -1.73
CA GLU A 121 -17.30 -7.47 -1.32
C GLU A 121 -16.86 -8.29 -2.54
N GLN A 122 -17.70 -8.35 -3.58
CA GLN A 122 -17.34 -9.02 -4.84
C GLN A 122 -16.15 -8.34 -5.54
N LEU A 123 -16.07 -7.01 -5.51
CA LEU A 123 -14.94 -6.27 -6.05
C LEU A 123 -13.66 -6.46 -5.21
N ALA A 124 -13.79 -6.42 -3.88
CA ALA A 124 -12.68 -6.62 -2.95
C ALA A 124 -12.09 -8.03 -3.11
N VAL A 125 -12.93 -9.08 -3.13
CA VAL A 125 -12.47 -10.46 -3.31
C VAL A 125 -11.85 -10.69 -4.68
N LEU A 126 -12.40 -10.11 -5.75
CA LEU A 126 -11.79 -10.18 -7.09
C LEU A 126 -10.42 -9.50 -7.11
N THR A 127 -10.29 -8.37 -6.42
CA THR A 127 -9.02 -7.65 -6.31
C THR A 127 -8.00 -8.47 -5.52
N TYR A 128 -8.41 -9.10 -4.42
CA TYR A 128 -7.60 -10.03 -3.65
C TYR A 128 -7.13 -11.23 -4.49
N ILE A 129 -8.03 -11.85 -5.27
CA ILE A 129 -7.69 -12.97 -6.17
C ILE A 129 -6.55 -12.60 -7.14
N ARG A 130 -6.46 -11.33 -7.58
CA ARG A 130 -5.38 -10.86 -8.49
C ARG A 130 -4.00 -10.79 -7.83
N VAL A 131 -3.95 -10.79 -6.51
CA VAL A 131 -2.72 -10.65 -5.71
C VAL A 131 -2.47 -11.79 -4.74
N ILE A 132 -3.35 -12.80 -4.70
CA ILE A 132 -3.29 -13.92 -3.76
C ILE A 132 -1.92 -14.62 -3.71
N GLY A 133 -1.23 -14.74 -4.86
CA GLY A 133 0.10 -15.33 -4.92
C GLY A 133 1.19 -14.52 -4.19
N GLY A 134 0.94 -13.26 -3.85
CA GLY A 134 1.82 -12.43 -3.02
C GLY A 134 1.42 -12.38 -1.54
N ASP A 135 0.17 -12.74 -1.19
CA ASP A 135 -0.36 -12.56 0.18
C ASP A 135 0.33 -13.48 1.19
N GLY A 136 0.51 -14.76 0.86
CA GLY A 136 1.26 -15.68 1.73
C GLY A 136 2.70 -15.20 1.97
N LEU A 137 3.36 -14.69 0.93
CA LEU A 137 4.71 -14.12 1.03
C LEU A 137 4.73 -12.88 1.93
N PHE A 138 3.69 -12.05 1.87
CA PHE A 138 3.57 -10.89 2.75
C PHE A 138 3.40 -11.30 4.22
N GLN A 139 2.57 -12.31 4.50
CA GLN A 139 2.41 -12.84 5.84
C GLN A 139 3.74 -13.42 6.38
N ASP A 140 4.46 -14.17 5.54
CA ASP A 140 5.71 -14.84 5.92
C ASP A 140 6.87 -13.87 6.15
N TYR A 141 7.02 -12.85 5.29
CA TYR A 141 8.23 -12.02 5.25
C TYR A 141 8.02 -10.57 5.69
N CYS A 142 6.80 -10.03 5.64
CA CYS A 142 6.58 -8.60 5.81
C CYS A 142 5.72 -8.26 7.03
N GLU A 143 4.65 -9.02 7.28
CA GLU A 143 3.59 -8.67 8.23
C GLU A 143 4.12 -8.49 9.67
N SER A 144 5.06 -9.34 10.10
CA SER A 144 5.62 -9.28 11.46
C SER A 144 6.26 -7.92 11.81
N CYS A 145 6.78 -7.19 10.82
CA CYS A 145 7.35 -5.86 11.01
C CYS A 145 6.46 -4.73 10.45
N HIS A 146 5.70 -5.00 9.38
CA HIS A 146 4.91 -3.99 8.63
C HIS A 146 3.40 -4.06 8.86
N SER A 147 2.94 -4.72 9.93
CA SER A 147 1.52 -4.88 10.27
C SER A 147 0.72 -3.58 10.42
N SER A 148 1.36 -2.42 10.61
CA SER A 148 0.68 -1.13 10.80
C SER A 148 0.95 -0.10 9.71
N SER A 149 2.11 -0.19 9.05
CA SER A 149 2.44 0.65 7.90
C SER A 149 3.65 0.09 7.14
N MET A 150 3.71 0.35 5.85
CA MET A 150 4.89 0.05 5.04
C MET A 150 5.29 1.27 4.19
N PRO A 151 6.61 1.57 4.13
CA PRO A 151 7.17 2.51 3.18
C PRO A 151 6.72 2.22 1.77
N ALA A 152 6.53 3.27 0.99
CA ALA A 152 6.25 3.11 -0.42
C ALA A 152 7.45 2.47 -1.13
N LEU A 153 7.15 1.63 -2.13
CA LEU A 153 8.18 1.01 -2.96
C LEU A 153 9.03 2.07 -3.67
N SER A 154 10.33 1.80 -3.79
CA SER A 154 11.25 2.64 -4.56
C SER A 154 10.74 2.84 -5.99
N GLU A 155 10.70 4.09 -6.44
CA GLU A 155 10.32 4.44 -7.82
C GLU A 155 11.30 3.87 -8.87
N ALA A 156 12.48 3.42 -8.44
CA ALA A 156 13.43 2.71 -9.29
C ALA A 156 12.91 1.32 -9.74
N ILE A 157 12.03 0.69 -8.96
CA ILE A 157 11.47 -0.63 -9.29
C ILE A 157 10.51 -0.47 -10.49
N PRO A 158 10.78 -1.12 -11.63
CA PRO A 158 9.97 -0.90 -12.83
C PRO A 158 8.53 -1.40 -12.66
N LYS A 159 7.61 -0.77 -13.40
CA LYS A 159 6.20 -1.18 -13.49
C LYS A 159 6.03 -2.24 -14.58
N GLY A 160 5.18 -3.23 -14.31
CA GLY A 160 4.82 -4.30 -15.25
C GLY A 160 5.70 -5.55 -15.14
N ARG A 161 5.07 -6.72 -15.32
CA ARG A 161 5.69 -8.04 -15.10
C ARG A 161 6.92 -8.29 -15.96
N GLU A 162 6.86 -7.92 -17.25
CA GLU A 162 7.96 -8.15 -18.18
C GLU A 162 9.23 -7.40 -17.78
N LYS A 163 9.11 -6.13 -17.37
CA LYS A 163 10.26 -5.35 -16.90
C LYS A 163 10.80 -5.89 -15.59
N LEU A 164 9.93 -6.30 -14.68
CA LEU A 164 10.31 -6.92 -13.40
C LEU A 164 11.09 -8.23 -13.62
N ASN A 165 10.73 -9.05 -14.60
CA ASN A 165 11.45 -10.29 -14.92
C ASN A 165 12.92 -10.04 -15.27
N HIS A 166 13.25 -8.88 -15.86
CA HIS A 166 14.60 -8.52 -16.32
C HIS A 166 15.32 -7.53 -15.40
N TYR A 167 14.69 -7.08 -14.31
CA TYR A 167 15.31 -6.13 -13.39
C TYR A 167 16.33 -6.82 -12.49
N ALA A 168 17.55 -6.28 -12.45
CA ALA A 168 18.66 -6.87 -11.70
C ALA A 168 18.77 -6.39 -10.26
N GLY A 169 17.93 -5.44 -9.85
CA GLY A 169 18.04 -4.77 -8.55
C GLY A 169 18.74 -3.40 -8.64
N PRO A 170 18.93 -2.74 -7.48
CA PRO A 170 18.52 -3.20 -6.15
C PRO A 170 16.99 -3.17 -5.98
N TRP A 171 16.44 -4.11 -5.20
CA TRP A 171 15.00 -4.15 -4.91
C TRP A 171 14.64 -3.31 -3.68
N GLU A 172 15.57 -3.18 -2.72
CA GLU A 172 15.50 -2.33 -1.54
C GLU A 172 14.27 -2.62 -0.65
N PHE A 173 13.87 -3.89 -0.52
CA PHE A 173 12.69 -4.23 0.30
C PHE A 173 12.92 -4.05 1.80
N CYS A 174 14.12 -4.37 2.27
CA CYS A 174 14.47 -4.37 3.68
C CYS A 174 15.89 -3.87 3.84
N HIS A 175 16.09 -2.83 4.65
CA HIS A 175 17.41 -2.23 4.88
C HIS A 175 18.40 -3.18 5.56
N ASP A 176 17.90 -4.16 6.32
CA ASP A 176 18.69 -5.02 7.21
C ASP A 176 18.37 -6.52 7.09
N SER A 177 17.84 -6.99 5.94
CA SER A 177 17.53 -8.43 5.78
C SER A 177 18.04 -9.01 4.46
N GLU A 178 18.38 -10.30 4.49
CA GLU A 178 18.77 -11.08 3.30
C GLU A 178 17.54 -11.57 2.50
N VAL A 179 16.34 -10.99 2.67
CA VAL A 179 15.12 -11.40 1.95
C VAL A 179 15.36 -11.44 0.45
N GLU A 180 16.15 -10.52 -0.11
CA GLU A 180 16.50 -10.48 -1.53
C GLU A 180 17.36 -11.67 -2.01
N HIS A 181 18.06 -12.37 -1.11
CA HIS A 181 18.89 -13.52 -1.42
C HIS A 181 18.19 -14.86 -1.15
N VAL A 182 17.19 -14.87 -0.28
CA VAL A 182 16.47 -16.08 0.14
C VAL A 182 15.18 -16.27 -0.66
N VAL A 183 14.53 -15.19 -1.09
CA VAL A 183 13.25 -15.25 -1.81
C VAL A 183 13.49 -15.41 -3.32
N PRO A 184 12.89 -16.43 -3.97
CA PRO A 184 12.96 -16.59 -5.41
C PRO A 184 12.49 -15.34 -6.17
N ARG A 185 13.00 -15.15 -7.39
CA ARG A 185 12.68 -13.96 -8.21
C ARG A 185 11.18 -13.84 -8.46
N GLU A 186 10.53 -14.95 -8.74
CA GLU A 186 9.08 -15.04 -8.96
C GLU A 186 8.29 -14.56 -7.74
N ASP A 187 8.75 -14.87 -6.54
CA ASP A 187 8.12 -14.52 -5.27
C ASP A 187 8.32 -13.03 -4.97
N ILE A 188 9.53 -12.50 -5.24
CA ILE A 188 9.80 -11.05 -5.22
C ILE A 188 8.81 -10.31 -6.14
N ILE A 189 8.57 -10.81 -7.35
CA ILE A 189 7.66 -10.19 -8.31
C ILE A 189 6.22 -10.24 -7.81
N SER A 190 5.79 -11.35 -7.21
CA SER A 190 4.47 -11.50 -6.61
C SER A 190 4.27 -10.52 -5.44
N LEU A 191 5.28 -10.36 -4.58
CA LEU A 191 5.27 -9.41 -3.47
C LEU A 191 5.16 -7.97 -3.98
N ILE A 192 5.99 -7.55 -4.94
CA ILE A 192 5.89 -6.19 -5.55
C ILE A 192 4.50 -5.91 -6.09
N ARG A 193 3.89 -6.91 -6.75
CA ARG A 193 2.55 -6.75 -7.31
C ARG A 193 1.53 -6.54 -6.21
N LEU A 194 1.54 -7.37 -5.17
CA LEU A 194 0.69 -7.18 -4.00
C LEU A 194 0.86 -5.79 -3.40
N LEU A 195 2.09 -5.39 -3.07
CA LEU A 195 2.39 -4.10 -2.44
C LEU A 195 1.88 -2.89 -3.25
N ARG A 196 1.80 -3.02 -4.58
CA ARG A 196 1.24 -1.98 -5.46
C ARG A 196 -0.29 -1.96 -5.51
N GLU A 197 -0.95 -3.07 -5.19
CA GLU A 197 -2.41 -3.16 -5.18
C GLU A 197 -3.00 -2.85 -3.80
N ILE A 198 -2.30 -3.16 -2.70
CA ILE A 198 -2.74 -2.89 -1.33
C ILE A 198 -3.35 -1.49 -1.14
N PRO A 199 -2.68 -0.39 -1.52
CA PRO A 199 -3.21 0.95 -1.25
C PRO A 199 -4.36 1.37 -2.17
N LYS A 200 -4.70 0.56 -3.19
CA LYS A 200 -5.69 0.94 -4.19
C LYS A 200 -7.13 0.88 -3.65
N PRO A 201 -8.00 1.78 -4.12
CA PRO A 201 -9.40 1.84 -3.68
C PRO A 201 -10.19 0.54 -3.93
N MET A 202 -9.83 -0.22 -4.97
CA MET A 202 -10.56 -1.44 -5.35
C MET A 202 -10.47 -2.53 -4.29
N LEU A 203 -9.34 -2.64 -3.58
CA LEU A 203 -9.19 -3.61 -2.49
C LEU A 203 -10.08 -3.24 -1.29
N LYS A 204 -10.33 -1.95 -1.08
CA LYS A 204 -11.28 -1.41 -0.09
C LYS A 204 -12.75 -1.53 -0.53
N GLY A 205 -13.03 -2.26 -1.60
CA GLY A 205 -14.36 -2.38 -2.19
C GLY A 205 -14.93 -1.06 -2.73
N GLN A 206 -14.10 -0.05 -2.97
CA GLN A 206 -14.56 1.23 -3.52
C GLN A 206 -14.73 1.10 -5.03
N ILE A 207 -15.98 1.16 -5.49
CA ILE A 207 -16.33 1.21 -6.91
C ILE A 207 -15.92 2.60 -7.41
N THR A 208 -14.89 2.68 -8.25
CA THR A 208 -14.57 3.94 -8.92
C THR A 208 -15.74 4.29 -9.83
N GLY A 209 -16.34 5.46 -9.59
CA GLY A 209 -17.53 5.92 -10.29
C GLY A 209 -17.40 5.82 -11.81
N GLU A 210 -18.51 5.41 -12.41
CA GLU A 210 -18.77 5.46 -13.84
C GLU A 210 -18.27 6.78 -14.44
N LYS A 211 -17.63 6.71 -15.61
CA LYS A 211 -17.53 7.88 -16.48
C LYS A 211 -18.95 8.37 -16.76
N GLU A 212 -19.21 9.62 -16.37
CA GLU A 212 -20.26 10.46 -16.96
C GLU A 212 -20.03 10.61 -18.47
#